data_AF-A0A3A1QZD7-F1
#
_entry.id   AF-A0A3A1QZD7-F1
#
_cell.length_a   1.000
_cell.length_b   1.000
_cell.length_c   1.000
_cell.angle_alpha   90.00
_cell.angle_beta   90.00
_cell.angle_gamma   90.00
#
_symmetry.space_group_name_H-M   'P 1'
#
loop_
_entity.id
_entity.type
_entity.pdbx_description
1 polymer ?
#
loop_
_entity_poly.entity_id
_entity_poly.type
_entity_poly.pdbx_seq_one_letter_code
_entity_poly.pdbx_strand_id
1 'polypeptide(L)'
;MSEAIKLTPEDIQTIKTDMDEAIKLVKHYAVQYAGQEHYDHLGASCVMSATNTVDTVIGSAQYLDGAFLMPDEIHVERLVDWFIKNKDFECNRAILTFYFANYIKRKINALYRSINKDELATTLTIIGSKEAAKEFKKQCRKRKKLGVKIIRQY
;
A
#
# COMPACT_ATOMS: atom_id res chain seq x y z
N MET A 1 -14.44 9.23 22.60
CA MET A 1 -13.15 8.74 22.07
C MET A 1 -13.46 7.51 21.25
N SER A 2 -13.40 7.60 19.92
CA SER A 2 -13.60 6.46 19.04
C SER A 2 -12.46 5.47 19.23
N GLU A 3 -12.77 4.19 19.45
CA GLU A 3 -11.75 3.14 19.42
C GLU A 3 -11.00 3.24 18.09
N ALA A 4 -9.67 3.27 18.17
CA ALA A 4 -8.84 3.25 16.97
C ALA A 4 -9.07 1.89 16.27
N ILE A 5 -9.92 1.87 15.24
CA ILE A 5 -10.18 0.66 14.46
C ILE A 5 -8.84 0.18 13.90
N LYS A 6 -8.44 -1.01 14.36
CA LYS A 6 -7.22 -1.71 13.97
C LYS A 6 -7.53 -2.61 12.78
N LEU A 7 -6.58 -2.66 11.85
CA LEU A 7 -6.60 -3.58 10.71
C LEU A 7 -6.60 -5.03 11.22
N THR A 8 -7.44 -5.90 10.67
CA THR A 8 -7.47 -7.34 11.01
C THR A 8 -6.85 -8.21 9.90
N PRO A 9 -6.59 -9.51 10.15
CA PRO A 9 -6.18 -10.44 9.09
C PRO A 9 -7.21 -10.59 7.97
N GLU A 10 -8.51 -10.54 8.28
CA GLU A 10 -9.60 -10.61 7.29
C GLU A 10 -9.62 -9.36 6.39
N ASP A 11 -9.33 -8.19 6.96
CA ASP A 11 -9.18 -6.95 6.20
C ASP A 11 -8.03 -7.08 5.20
N ILE A 12 -6.89 -7.63 5.62
CA ILE A 12 -5.75 -7.90 4.74
C ILE A 12 -6.16 -8.81 3.58
N GLN A 13 -6.90 -9.89 3.83
CA GLN A 13 -7.37 -10.78 2.75
C GLN A 13 -8.34 -10.08 1.80
N THR A 14 -9.19 -9.21 2.31
CA THR A 14 -10.14 -8.43 1.50
C THR A 14 -9.41 -7.43 0.60
N ILE A 15 -8.43 -6.72 1.14
CA ILE A 15 -7.63 -5.72 0.45
C ILE A 15 -6.68 -6.36 -0.57
N LYS A 16 -6.28 -7.61 -0.34
CA LYS A 16 -5.35 -8.34 -1.20
C LYS A 16 -5.92 -8.57 -2.60
N THR A 17 -5.06 -8.44 -3.60
CA THR A 17 -5.28 -8.89 -4.97
C THR A 17 -3.98 -9.41 -5.56
N ASP A 18 -4.02 -9.91 -6.80
CA ASP A 18 -2.82 -10.31 -7.52
C ASP A 18 -2.04 -9.09 -8.06
N MET A 19 -0.80 -9.34 -8.45
CA MET A 19 0.12 -8.29 -8.87
C MET A 19 -0.33 -7.55 -10.13
N ASP A 20 -0.95 -8.25 -11.07
CA ASP A 20 -1.31 -7.67 -12.37
C ASP A 20 -2.50 -6.73 -12.20
N GLU A 21 -3.52 -7.13 -11.43
CA GLU A 21 -4.67 -6.27 -11.13
C GLU A 21 -4.27 -5.07 -10.25
N ALA A 22 -3.45 -5.28 -9.21
CA ALA A 22 -2.95 -4.17 -8.38
C ALA A 22 -2.21 -3.13 -9.24
N ILE A 23 -1.30 -3.57 -10.11
CA ILE A 23 -0.53 -2.66 -10.99
C ILE A 23 -1.45 -1.95 -11.99
N LYS A 24 -2.43 -2.66 -12.57
CA LYS A 24 -3.40 -2.10 -13.51
C LYS A 24 -4.19 -0.97 -12.87
N LEU A 25 -4.76 -1.20 -11.69
CA LEU A 25 -5.52 -0.18 -10.96
C LEU A 25 -4.64 1.01 -10.56
N VAL A 26 -3.44 0.73 -10.04
CA VAL A 26 -2.48 1.79 -9.67
C VAL A 26 -2.12 2.65 -10.88
N LYS A 27 -1.85 2.06 -12.05
CA LYS A 27 -1.58 2.83 -13.27
C LYS A 27 -2.78 3.67 -13.69
N HIS A 28 -3.98 3.10 -13.62
CA HIS A 28 -5.21 3.80 -14.00
C HIS A 28 -5.49 5.02 -13.13
N TYR A 29 -5.37 4.90 -11.80
CA TYR A 29 -5.75 5.97 -10.88
C TYR A 29 -4.61 6.94 -10.55
N ALA A 30 -3.36 6.49 -10.46
CA ALA A 30 -2.26 7.35 -10.01
C ALA A 30 -1.97 8.51 -10.98
N VAL A 31 -2.23 8.34 -12.28
CA VAL A 31 -2.06 9.41 -13.27
C VAL A 31 -3.06 10.55 -13.08
N GLN A 32 -4.22 10.27 -12.47
CA GLN A 32 -5.29 11.24 -12.26
C GLN A 32 -5.04 12.13 -11.03
N TYR A 33 -3.99 11.88 -10.24
CA TYR A 33 -3.72 12.65 -9.04
C TYR A 33 -3.10 14.02 -9.34
N ALA A 34 -3.86 15.11 -9.11
CA ALA A 34 -3.49 16.50 -9.39
C ALA A 34 -2.69 17.19 -8.26
N GLY A 35 -1.85 16.45 -7.54
CA GLY A 35 -0.92 17.03 -6.57
C GLY A 35 -1.61 17.90 -5.50
N GLN A 36 -1.27 19.19 -5.47
CA GLN A 36 -1.70 20.15 -4.45
C GLN A 36 -3.23 20.32 -4.42
N GLU A 37 -3.90 20.39 -5.57
CA GLU A 37 -5.35 20.58 -5.65
C GLU A 37 -6.10 19.45 -4.93
N HIS A 38 -5.74 18.21 -5.25
CA HIS A 38 -6.32 17.03 -4.59
C HIS A 38 -5.90 16.90 -3.13
N TYR A 39 -4.70 17.36 -2.77
CA TYR A 39 -4.25 17.39 -1.38
C TYR A 39 -5.11 18.35 -0.55
N ASP A 40 -5.33 19.56 -1.04
CA ASP A 40 -6.13 20.59 -0.35
C ASP A 40 -7.59 20.16 -0.22
N HIS A 41 -8.12 19.47 -1.23
CA HIS A 41 -9.48 18.92 -1.19
C HIS A 41 -9.66 17.83 -0.12
N LEU A 42 -8.66 16.96 0.07
CA LEU A 42 -8.71 15.93 1.12
C LEU A 42 -8.41 16.51 2.51
N GLY A 43 -7.56 17.52 2.57
CA GLY A 43 -7.04 18.09 3.81
C GLY A 43 -5.95 17.22 4.46
N ALA A 44 -5.08 17.89 5.21
CA ALA A 44 -3.86 17.27 5.77
C ALA A 44 -4.16 16.07 6.68
N SER A 45 -5.21 16.12 7.50
CA SER A 45 -5.59 15.04 8.42
C SER A 45 -6.01 13.76 7.70
N CYS A 46 -6.82 13.88 6.64
CA CYS A 46 -7.24 12.75 5.83
C CYS A 46 -6.04 12.13 5.10
N VAL A 47 -5.21 12.98 4.49
CA VAL A 47 -4.00 12.56 3.77
C VAL A 47 -3.03 11.81 4.70
N MET A 48 -2.80 12.34 5.90
CA MET A 48 -1.94 11.68 6.90
C MET A 48 -2.50 10.32 7.31
N SER A 49 -3.81 10.24 7.58
CA SER A 49 -4.48 8.98 7.92
C SER A 49 -4.41 7.95 6.78
N ALA A 50 -4.61 8.38 5.52
CA ALA A 50 -4.52 7.53 4.35
C ALA A 50 -3.10 6.99 4.13
N THR A 51 -2.09 7.86 4.29
CA THR A 51 -0.66 7.50 4.23
C THR A 51 -0.32 6.45 5.27
N ASN A 52 -0.71 6.70 6.52
CA ASN A 52 -0.51 5.77 7.62
C ASN A 52 -1.19 4.43 7.36
N THR A 53 -2.41 4.44 6.80
CA THR A 53 -3.14 3.21 6.46
C THR A 53 -2.36 2.33 5.47
N VAL A 54 -1.79 2.89 4.40
CA VAL A 54 -0.95 2.13 3.46
C VAL A 54 0.28 1.56 4.17
N ASP A 55 0.97 2.37 4.97
CA ASP A 55 2.18 1.95 5.68
C ASP A 55 1.88 0.86 6.72
N THR A 56 0.72 0.95 7.38
CA THR A 56 0.19 -0.05 8.30
C THR A 56 -0.12 -1.37 7.59
N VAL A 57 -0.77 -1.34 6.42
CA VAL A 57 -1.04 -2.55 5.60
C VAL A 57 0.26 -3.24 5.15
N ILE A 58 1.26 -2.46 4.70
CA ILE A 58 2.55 -3.01 4.27
C ILE A 58 3.35 -3.54 5.49
N GLY A 59 3.24 -2.86 6.62
CA GLY A 59 3.95 -3.18 7.86
C GLY A 59 3.19 -4.10 8.81
N SER A 60 2.06 -4.67 8.40
CA SER A 60 1.13 -5.33 9.33
C SER A 60 1.70 -6.60 9.98
N ALA A 61 2.78 -7.16 9.41
CA ALA A 61 3.46 -8.32 9.96
C ALA A 61 3.83 -8.18 11.44
N GLN A 62 4.11 -6.96 11.91
CA GLN A 62 4.52 -6.69 13.29
C GLN A 62 3.39 -6.98 14.30
N TYR A 63 2.13 -6.83 13.92
CA TYR A 63 1.00 -6.93 14.85
C TYR A 63 -0.13 -7.88 14.39
N LEU A 64 -0.03 -8.46 13.18
CA LEU A 64 -0.95 -9.47 12.65
C LEU A 64 -0.27 -10.83 12.49
N ASP A 65 0.55 -11.26 13.47
CA ASP A 65 1.20 -12.57 13.49
C ASP A 65 1.93 -12.93 12.18
N GLY A 66 2.63 -11.94 11.61
CA GLY A 66 3.40 -12.11 10.38
C GLY A 66 2.58 -11.99 9.09
N ALA A 67 1.28 -11.70 9.13
CA ALA A 67 0.50 -11.37 7.94
C ALA A 67 0.82 -9.96 7.42
N PHE A 68 1.16 -9.86 6.14
CA PHE A 68 1.42 -8.59 5.45
C PHE A 68 1.07 -8.68 3.96
N LEU A 69 0.98 -7.51 3.32
CA LEU A 69 0.91 -7.40 1.86
C LEU A 69 2.14 -6.71 1.30
N MET A 70 2.59 -7.18 0.15
CA MET A 70 3.51 -6.39 -0.66
C MET A 70 2.74 -5.19 -1.24
N PRO A 71 3.39 -4.02 -1.43
CA PRO A 71 2.75 -2.85 -2.03
C PRO A 71 2.06 -3.12 -3.38
N ASP A 72 2.59 -4.07 -4.16
CA ASP A 72 2.06 -4.49 -5.45
C ASP A 72 1.01 -5.61 -5.35
N GLU A 73 0.46 -5.87 -4.17
CA GLU A 73 -0.64 -6.82 -3.92
C GLU A 73 -1.87 -6.11 -3.33
N ILE A 74 -1.84 -4.78 -3.26
CA ILE A 74 -2.91 -3.95 -2.67
C ILE A 74 -3.93 -3.58 -3.74
N HIS A 75 -5.19 -3.99 -3.54
CA HIS A 75 -6.31 -3.53 -4.34
C HIS A 75 -6.75 -2.15 -3.88
N VAL A 76 -6.43 -1.12 -4.65
CA VAL A 76 -6.61 0.28 -4.22
C VAL A 76 -8.07 0.63 -3.88
N GLU A 77 -9.04 0.19 -4.67
CA GLU A 77 -10.45 0.50 -4.40
C GLU A 77 -10.96 -0.14 -3.11
N ARG A 78 -10.61 -1.42 -2.87
CA ARG A 78 -10.99 -2.12 -1.63
C ARG A 78 -10.32 -1.51 -0.41
N LEU A 79 -9.09 -1.01 -0.54
CA LEU A 79 -8.43 -0.25 0.51
C LEU A 79 -9.17 1.05 0.81
N VAL A 80 -9.63 1.76 -0.22
CA VAL A 80 -10.41 3.00 -0.07
C VAL A 80 -11.75 2.70 0.60
N ASP A 81 -12.45 1.65 0.19
CA ASP A 81 -13.72 1.25 0.81
C ASP A 81 -13.54 0.86 2.27
N TRP A 82 -12.46 0.12 2.59
CA TRP A 82 -12.09 -0.15 3.97
C TRP A 82 -11.80 1.14 4.74
N PHE A 83 -11.04 2.07 4.16
CA PHE A 83 -10.69 3.33 4.81
C PHE A 83 -11.94 4.16 5.13
N ILE A 84 -12.84 4.35 4.17
CA ILE A 84 -14.07 5.13 4.35
C ILE A 84 -15.00 4.46 5.39
N LYS A 85 -15.11 3.12 5.36
CA LYS A 85 -15.94 2.40 6.32
C LYS A 85 -15.44 2.51 7.76
N ASN A 86 -14.12 2.59 7.94
CA ASN A 86 -13.48 2.48 9.25
C ASN A 86 -12.87 3.79 9.76
N LYS A 87 -12.89 4.87 8.98
CA LYS A 87 -12.36 6.18 9.35
C LYS A 87 -13.42 7.24 9.07
N ASP A 88 -13.64 8.08 10.07
CA ASP A 88 -14.63 9.15 10.01
C ASP A 88 -14.04 10.40 9.35
N PHE A 89 -13.97 10.37 8.01
CA PHE A 89 -13.55 11.52 7.20
C PHE A 89 -14.59 11.80 6.12
N GLU A 90 -15.10 13.03 6.07
CA GLU A 90 -15.78 13.54 4.90
C GLU A 90 -14.75 13.81 3.81
N CYS A 91 -14.68 12.90 2.82
CA CYS A 91 -13.73 13.02 1.72
C CYS A 91 -14.32 12.49 0.43
N ASN A 92 -13.89 13.07 -0.70
CA ASN A 92 -14.28 12.59 -2.01
C ASN A 92 -13.59 11.25 -2.30
N ARG A 93 -14.39 10.18 -2.47
CA ARG A 93 -13.88 8.82 -2.73
C ARG A 93 -12.95 8.75 -3.95
N ALA A 94 -13.25 9.48 -5.03
CA ALA A 94 -12.43 9.45 -6.23
C ALA A 94 -11.05 10.09 -5.99
N ILE A 95 -11.03 11.28 -5.39
CA ILE A 95 -9.79 12.00 -5.05
C ILE A 95 -8.94 11.18 -4.07
N LEU A 96 -9.59 10.55 -3.07
CA LEU A 96 -8.94 9.64 -2.13
C LEU A 96 -8.34 8.43 -2.87
N THR A 97 -9.07 7.84 -3.82
CA THR A 97 -8.57 6.73 -4.66
C THR A 97 -7.33 7.14 -5.45
N PHE A 98 -7.33 8.33 -6.06
CA PHE A 98 -6.19 8.84 -6.80
C PHE A 98 -4.97 9.05 -5.88
N TYR A 99 -5.20 9.59 -4.68
CA TYR A 99 -4.15 9.76 -3.68
C TYR A 99 -3.54 8.41 -3.25
N PHE A 100 -4.38 7.45 -2.85
CA PHE A 100 -3.92 6.10 -2.47
C PHE A 100 -3.14 5.44 -3.61
N ALA A 101 -3.66 5.46 -4.83
CA ALA A 101 -2.97 4.89 -5.99
C ALA A 101 -1.60 5.53 -6.22
N ASN A 102 -1.51 6.87 -6.12
CA ASN A 102 -0.25 7.58 -6.27
C ASN A 102 0.75 7.24 -5.15
N TYR A 103 0.29 7.14 -3.90
CA TYR A 103 1.17 6.77 -2.79
C TYR A 103 1.64 5.31 -2.89
N ILE A 104 0.74 4.37 -3.19
CA ILE A 104 1.05 2.96 -3.42
C ILE A 104 2.05 2.79 -4.57
N LYS A 105 1.86 3.52 -5.69
CA LYS A 105 2.84 3.55 -6.80
C LYS A 105 4.24 3.90 -6.32
N ARG A 106 4.38 4.90 -5.44
CA ARG A 106 5.68 5.29 -4.87
C ARG A 106 6.29 4.14 -4.06
N LYS A 107 5.49 3.41 -3.29
CA LYS A 107 5.92 2.23 -2.52
C LYS A 107 6.33 1.05 -3.41
N ILE A 108 5.55 0.75 -4.46
CA ILE A 108 5.90 -0.26 -5.47
C ILE A 108 7.24 0.10 -6.14
N ASN A 109 7.40 1.34 -6.57
CA ASN A 109 8.63 1.78 -7.21
C ASN A 109 9.84 1.74 -6.27
N ALA A 110 9.67 2.07 -5.00
CA ALA A 110 10.72 1.94 -3.99
C ALA A 110 11.12 0.46 -3.80
N LEU A 111 10.13 -0.43 -3.64
CA LEU A 111 10.36 -1.88 -3.56
C LEU A 111 11.11 -2.40 -4.80
N TYR A 112 10.65 -2.07 -6.00
CA TYR A 112 11.26 -2.59 -7.24
C TYR A 112 12.68 -2.05 -7.45
N ARG A 113 12.96 -0.79 -7.10
CA ARG A 113 14.32 -0.26 -7.10
C ARG A 113 15.22 -1.02 -6.13
N SER A 114 14.74 -1.29 -4.92
CA SER A 114 15.44 -2.07 -3.90
C SER A 114 15.75 -3.49 -4.40
N ILE A 115 14.77 -4.18 -4.97
CA ILE A 115 14.93 -5.53 -5.54
C ILE A 115 15.96 -5.53 -6.68
N ASN A 116 15.89 -4.55 -7.58
CA ASN A 116 16.76 -4.48 -8.75
C ASN A 116 18.21 -4.12 -8.40
N LYS A 117 18.43 -3.48 -7.25
CA LYS A 117 19.77 -3.15 -6.72
C LYS A 117 20.34 -4.23 -5.79
N ASP A 118 19.60 -5.29 -5.51
CA ASP A 118 19.90 -6.25 -4.43
C ASP A 118 20.01 -5.64 -3.02
N GLU A 119 19.58 -4.38 -2.88
CA GLU A 119 19.47 -3.67 -1.61
C GLU A 119 18.10 -4.00 -1.03
N LEU A 120 17.92 -5.18 -0.44
CA LEU A 120 16.67 -5.58 0.23
C LEU A 120 16.47 -4.75 1.51
N ALA A 121 16.21 -3.45 1.35
CA ALA A 121 15.85 -2.51 2.39
C ALA A 121 14.50 -2.93 2.98
N THR A 122 14.54 -3.90 3.88
CA THR A 122 13.41 -4.30 4.70
C THR A 122 13.00 -3.13 5.57
N THR A 123 11.74 -2.76 5.52
CA THR A 123 11.13 -1.88 6.52
C THR A 123 11.35 -2.50 7.90
N LEU A 124 11.67 -1.68 8.91
CA LEU A 124 11.93 -2.09 10.30
C LEU A 124 10.81 -3.00 10.88
N THR A 125 9.60 -2.92 10.33
CA THR A 125 8.41 -3.66 10.76
C THR A 125 8.41 -5.15 10.43
N ILE A 126 9.08 -5.58 9.35
CA ILE A 126 9.12 -7.01 8.96
C ILE A 126 10.17 -7.77 9.80
N ILE A 127 11.12 -7.06 10.41
CA ILE A 127 12.23 -7.64 11.19
C ILE A 127 11.74 -8.25 12.51
N GLY A 128 10.59 -7.82 13.02
CA GLY A 128 10.01 -8.32 14.28
C GLY A 128 9.52 -9.78 14.25
N SER A 129 9.31 -10.37 13.07
CA SER A 129 8.94 -11.78 12.89
C SER A 129 9.91 -12.47 11.93
N LYS A 130 10.55 -13.57 12.37
CA LYS A 130 11.51 -14.32 11.56
C LYS A 130 10.83 -14.95 10.33
N GLU A 131 9.60 -15.40 10.51
CA GLU A 131 8.75 -16.02 9.49
C GLU A 131 8.37 -14.98 8.43
N ALA A 132 7.90 -13.81 8.85
CA ALA A 132 7.56 -12.72 7.94
C ALA A 132 8.78 -12.23 7.15
N ALA A 133 9.94 -12.11 7.81
CA ALA A 133 11.18 -11.74 7.14
C ALA A 133 11.62 -12.78 6.09
N LYS A 134 11.45 -14.08 6.37
CA LYS A 134 11.75 -15.14 5.42
C LYS A 134 10.80 -15.10 4.22
N GLU A 135 9.51 -14.93 4.46
CA GLU A 135 8.52 -14.84 3.37
C GLU A 135 8.73 -13.57 2.54
N PHE A 136 9.00 -12.42 3.16
CA PHE A 136 9.31 -11.19 2.43
C PHE A 136 10.52 -11.35 1.49
N LYS A 137 11.61 -11.96 1.97
CA LYS A 137 12.79 -12.25 1.14
C LYS A 137 12.45 -13.18 -0.03
N LYS A 138 11.61 -14.20 0.20
CA LYS A 138 11.13 -15.11 -0.86
C LYS A 138 10.30 -14.35 -1.90
N GLN A 139 9.39 -13.48 -1.47
CA GLN A 139 8.57 -12.64 -2.34
C GLN A 139 9.40 -11.66 -3.17
N CYS A 140 10.45 -11.06 -2.59
CA CYS A 140 11.39 -10.22 -3.30
C CYS A 140 12.18 -11.00 -4.37
N ARG A 141 12.68 -12.19 -4.02
CA ARG A 141 13.38 -13.07 -4.98
C ARG A 141 12.48 -13.49 -6.15
N LYS A 142 11.20 -13.78 -5.90
CA LYS A 142 10.22 -14.08 -6.94
C LYS A 142 10.09 -12.90 -7.91
N ARG A 143 9.90 -11.69 -7.40
CA ARG A 143 9.82 -10.46 -8.20
C ARG A 143 11.10 -10.16 -8.98
N LYS A 144 12.27 -10.42 -8.39
CA LYS A 144 13.56 -10.31 -9.11
C LYS A 144 13.60 -11.24 -10.33
N LYS A 145 13.20 -12.50 -10.16
CA LYS A 145 13.13 -13.48 -11.26
C LYS A 145 12.13 -13.07 -12.35
N LEU A 146 11.04 -12.42 -11.98
CA LEU A 146 10.05 -11.89 -12.92
C LEU A 146 10.55 -10.64 -13.68
N GLY A 147 11.68 -10.05 -13.27
CA GLY A 147 12.23 -8.87 -13.93
C GLY A 147 11.35 -7.63 -13.79
N VAL A 148 10.78 -7.42 -12.59
CA VAL A 148 9.87 -6.29 -12.31
C VAL A 148 10.49 -4.94 -12.68
N LYS A 149 9.68 -4.07 -13.30
CA LYS A 149 10.08 -2.75 -13.75
C LYS A 149 9.29 -1.67 -13.03
N ILE A 150 9.95 -0.54 -12.78
CA ILE A 150 9.30 0.63 -12.19
C ILE A 150 8.10 1.08 -13.04
N ILE A 151 7.03 1.49 -12.37
CA ILE A 151 5.84 2.06 -12.99
C ILE A 151 6.13 3.53 -13.33
N ARG A 152 6.19 3.83 -14.62
CA ARG A 152 6.32 5.20 -15.15
C ARG A 152 4.95 5.85 -15.29
N GLN A 153 4.90 7.18 -15.17
CA GLN A 153 3.72 7.98 -15.55
C GLN A 153 3.84 8.23 -17.06
N TYR A 154 2.80 7.89 -17.81
CA TYR A 154 2.57 8.36 -19.17
C TYR A 154 1.25 9.11 -19.14
#